data_AF-L8WYX9-F1
#
_entry.id   AF-L8WYX9-F1
#
_cell.length_a   1.000
_cell.length_b   1.000
_cell.length_c   1.000
_cell.angle_alpha   90.00
_cell.angle_beta   90.00
_cell.angle_gamma   90.00
#
_symmetry.space_group_name_H-M   'P 1'
#
loop_
_entity.id
_entity.type
_entity.pdbx_description
1 polymer ?
#
loop_
_entity_poly.entity_id
_entity_poly.type
_entity_poly.pdbx_seq_one_letter_code
_entity_poly.pdbx_strand_id
1 'polypeptide(L)'
;MLTWGRYLGAWSDRGWAWNRTASNRVSAEMVESFVIFLYGATNTWMERFGAKPGAPYSTKEIQHISIAVMFWFAGLVGMALESRTIRRLLSNASIIGNPRARSHPLTEPPSYSGSFNPFPAIVIGVTGAAMSAHHQNYVFQVKIHELWGNLLVAFAVMRCFTYFFVWLRPARSILPSRPPTEAISSFFLTAGGLAFISSSEPITFAAMRNDDVMMFLNAIIALVSLAYVINLSVLTLKGWAIARGELAVVASDDEELA
;
A
#
# COMPACT_ATOMS: atom_id res chain seq x y z
N MET A 1 -0.21 1.48 8.02
CA MET A 1 1.00 2.05 8.67
C MET A 1 2.21 2.20 7.77
N LEU A 2 2.55 1.25 6.88
CA LEU A 2 3.69 1.41 5.95
C LEU A 2 3.59 2.71 5.14
N THR A 3 2.43 2.99 4.53
CA THR A 3 2.13 4.21 3.77
C THR A 3 2.34 5.49 4.60
N TRP A 4 1.93 5.49 5.87
CA TRP A 4 2.15 6.61 6.79
C TRP A 4 3.65 6.83 7.07
N GLY A 5 4.38 5.74 7.33
CA GLY A 5 5.84 5.81 7.50
C GLY A 5 6.54 6.37 6.26
N ARG A 6 6.13 5.93 5.05
CA ARG A 6 6.64 6.47 3.78
C ARG A 6 6.39 7.99 3.69
N TYR A 7 5.18 8.44 4.01
CA TYR A 7 4.86 9.88 4.05
C TYR A 7 5.74 10.66 5.04
N LEU A 8 6.01 10.10 6.21
CA LEU A 8 6.87 10.74 7.22
C LEU A 8 8.35 10.80 6.83
N GLY A 9 8.77 10.05 5.81
CA GLY A 9 10.15 10.03 5.33
C GLY A 9 10.90 8.73 5.60
N ALA A 10 10.24 7.70 6.13
CA ALA A 10 10.88 6.41 6.35
C ALA A 10 11.34 5.79 5.02
N TRP A 11 12.51 5.17 5.04
CA TRP A 11 13.15 4.53 3.88
C TRP A 11 13.40 5.47 2.70
N SER A 12 13.69 6.75 2.97
CA SER A 12 14.16 7.70 1.94
C SER A 12 15.43 7.22 1.23
N ASP A 13 16.30 6.46 1.91
CA ASP A 13 17.48 5.82 1.32
C ASP A 13 17.12 4.88 0.15
N ARG A 14 15.92 4.28 0.18
CA ARG A 14 15.38 3.38 -0.85
C ARG A 14 14.46 4.09 -1.86
N GLY A 15 14.22 5.40 -1.71
CA GLY A 15 13.28 6.15 -2.56
C GLY A 15 11.80 5.94 -2.21
N TRP A 16 11.50 5.20 -1.14
CA TRP A 16 10.11 4.83 -0.79
C TRP A 16 9.31 6.03 -0.24
N ALA A 17 10.00 7.06 0.24
CA ALA A 17 9.43 8.30 0.74
C ALA A 17 9.10 9.31 -0.37
N TRP A 18 8.81 8.82 -1.57
CA TRP A 18 8.53 9.65 -2.75
C TRP A 18 9.67 10.59 -3.10
N ASN A 19 10.92 10.14 -2.92
CA ASN A 19 12.12 10.91 -3.14
C ASN A 19 13.00 10.25 -4.19
N ARG A 20 13.92 11.01 -4.78
CA ARG A 20 14.90 10.48 -5.72
C ARG A 20 15.98 9.73 -4.96
N THR A 21 16.36 8.55 -5.44
CA THR A 21 17.53 7.80 -4.94
C THR A 21 18.41 7.40 -6.12
N ALA A 22 19.73 7.35 -5.88
CA ALA A 22 20.69 6.76 -6.81
C ALA A 22 20.78 5.23 -6.66
N SER A 23 20.16 4.69 -5.60
CA SER A 23 20.26 3.29 -5.23
C SER A 23 19.28 2.44 -6.02
N ASN A 24 19.80 1.44 -6.74
CA ASN A 24 18.99 0.55 -7.58
C ASN A 24 18.32 -0.56 -6.74
N ARG A 25 17.53 -0.18 -5.74
CA ARG A 25 16.88 -1.09 -4.77
C ARG A 25 15.45 -1.46 -5.20
N VAL A 26 14.88 -2.42 -4.48
CA VAL A 26 13.49 -2.89 -4.65
C VAL A 26 12.52 -1.73 -4.35
N SER A 27 11.58 -1.47 -5.24
CA SER A 27 10.53 -0.45 -5.06
C SER A 27 9.55 -0.85 -3.96
N ALA A 28 8.89 0.12 -3.33
CA ALA A 28 7.85 -0.17 -2.34
C ALA A 28 6.68 -0.92 -2.98
N GLU A 29 6.39 -0.58 -4.23
CA GLU A 29 5.32 -1.15 -5.04
C GLU A 29 5.60 -2.62 -5.40
N MET A 30 6.88 -3.02 -5.53
CA MET A 30 7.24 -4.44 -5.65
C MET A 30 6.90 -5.21 -4.37
N VAL A 31 7.20 -4.62 -3.20
CA VAL A 31 6.90 -5.23 -1.90
C VAL A 31 5.39 -5.31 -1.66
N GLU A 32 4.66 -4.23 -1.94
CA GLU A 32 3.19 -4.19 -1.85
C GLU A 32 2.57 -5.24 -2.80
N SER A 33 3.06 -5.34 -4.04
CA SER A 33 2.59 -6.36 -4.99
C SER A 33 2.92 -7.78 -4.52
N PHE A 34 4.10 -8.01 -3.94
CA PHE A 34 4.49 -9.31 -3.41
C PHE A 34 3.62 -9.74 -2.22
N VAL A 35 3.29 -8.82 -1.31
CA VAL A 35 2.39 -9.10 -0.19
C VAL A 35 1.00 -9.50 -0.71
N ILE A 36 0.48 -8.77 -1.71
CA ILE A 36 -0.80 -9.09 -2.36
C ILE A 36 -0.74 -10.46 -3.03
N PHE A 37 0.30 -10.74 -3.80
CA PHE A 37 0.53 -12.04 -4.43
C PHE A 37 0.54 -13.17 -3.41
N LEU A 38 1.36 -13.04 -2.38
CA LEU A 38 1.55 -14.07 -1.36
C LEU A 38 0.24 -14.33 -0.61
N TYR A 39 -0.47 -13.27 -0.21
CA TYR A 39 -1.77 -13.37 0.44
C TYR A 39 -2.80 -14.06 -0.46
N GLY A 40 -2.91 -13.68 -1.74
CA GLY A 40 -3.87 -14.31 -2.65
C GLY A 40 -3.57 -15.78 -2.92
N ALA A 41 -2.30 -16.10 -3.16
CA ALA A 41 -1.86 -17.47 -3.43
C ALA A 41 -2.14 -18.41 -2.25
N THR A 42 -1.92 -17.97 -1.01
CA THR A 42 -2.22 -18.79 0.16
C THR A 42 -3.72 -18.87 0.42
N ASN A 43 -4.44 -17.74 0.41
CA ASN A 43 -5.87 -17.71 0.75
C ASN A 43 -6.76 -18.46 -0.24
N THR A 44 -6.33 -18.62 -1.49
CA THR A 44 -7.03 -19.45 -2.49
C THR A 44 -7.30 -20.85 -1.95
N TRP A 45 -6.38 -21.40 -1.16
CA TRP A 45 -6.50 -22.73 -0.58
C TRP A 45 -7.06 -22.71 0.85
N MET A 46 -6.76 -21.67 1.62
CA MET A 46 -7.17 -21.56 3.02
C MET A 46 -8.69 -21.42 3.22
N GLU A 47 -9.43 -20.88 2.24
CA GLU A 47 -10.89 -20.73 2.34
C GLU A 47 -11.61 -22.08 2.53
N ARG A 48 -10.96 -23.19 2.16
CA ARG A 48 -11.50 -24.55 2.31
C ARG A 48 -10.99 -25.28 3.55
N PHE A 49 -10.25 -24.62 4.43
CA PHE A 49 -9.81 -25.21 5.69
C PHE A 49 -11.03 -25.46 6.58
N GLY A 50 -11.35 -26.74 6.79
CA GLY A 50 -12.52 -27.20 7.55
C GLY A 50 -13.66 -27.76 6.70
N ALA A 51 -13.60 -27.62 5.37
CA ALA A 51 -14.55 -28.28 4.48
C ALA A 51 -14.23 -29.79 4.38
N LYS A 52 -15.26 -30.63 4.41
CA LYS A 52 -15.11 -32.08 4.20
C LYS A 52 -14.67 -32.37 2.76
N PRO A 53 -13.85 -33.43 2.53
CA PRO A 53 -13.53 -33.86 1.18
C PRO A 53 -14.80 -34.10 0.35
N GLY A 54 -14.88 -33.51 -0.84
CA GLY A 54 -16.04 -33.61 -1.73
C GLY A 54 -17.24 -32.71 -1.40
N ALA A 55 -17.17 -31.87 -0.37
CA ALA A 55 -18.26 -30.92 -0.07
C ALA A 55 -18.46 -29.93 -1.24
N PRO A 56 -19.71 -29.63 -1.65
CA PRO A 56 -19.98 -28.66 -2.70
C PRO A 56 -19.48 -27.26 -2.30
N TYR A 57 -19.21 -26.42 -3.30
CA TYR A 57 -18.86 -25.02 -3.07
C TYR A 57 -20.12 -24.19 -2.83
N SER A 58 -20.15 -23.48 -1.71
CA SER A 58 -21.16 -22.44 -1.45
C SER A 58 -20.86 -21.16 -2.23
N THR A 59 -21.88 -20.33 -2.43
CA THR A 59 -21.72 -19.01 -3.07
C THR A 59 -20.69 -18.14 -2.36
N LYS A 60 -20.67 -18.16 -1.01
CA LYS A 60 -19.72 -17.40 -0.20
C LYS A 60 -18.28 -17.85 -0.43
N GLU A 61 -18.04 -19.17 -0.46
CA GLU A 61 -16.70 -19.71 -0.75
C GLU A 61 -16.26 -19.33 -2.17
N ILE A 62 -17.15 -19.39 -3.15
CA ILE A 62 -16.83 -18.98 -4.53
C ILE A 62 -16.45 -17.49 -4.58
N GLN A 63 -17.21 -16.63 -3.88
CA GLN A 63 -16.91 -15.20 -3.79
C GLN A 63 -15.53 -14.95 -3.18
N HIS A 64 -15.24 -15.55 -2.04
CA HIS A 64 -13.97 -15.39 -1.34
C HIS A 64 -12.77 -15.96 -2.11
N ILE A 65 -12.90 -17.17 -2.65
CA ILE A 65 -11.85 -17.79 -3.50
C ILE A 65 -11.59 -16.92 -4.73
N SER A 66 -12.63 -16.36 -5.36
CA SER A 66 -12.48 -15.49 -6.53
C SER A 66 -11.67 -14.22 -6.20
N ILE A 67 -11.89 -13.63 -5.02
CA ILE A 67 -11.10 -12.48 -4.53
C ILE A 67 -9.65 -12.92 -4.27
N ALA A 68 -9.43 -14.07 -3.64
CA ALA A 68 -8.07 -14.58 -3.39
C ALA A 68 -7.30 -14.83 -4.69
N VAL A 69 -7.96 -15.42 -5.70
CA VAL A 69 -7.39 -15.62 -7.04
C VAL A 69 -7.06 -14.28 -7.72
N MET A 70 -7.93 -13.26 -7.57
CA MET A 70 -7.63 -11.92 -8.04
C MET A 70 -6.35 -11.37 -7.38
N PHE A 71 -6.21 -11.47 -6.06
CA PHE A 71 -4.99 -11.03 -5.35
C PHE A 71 -3.76 -11.77 -5.88
N TRP A 72 -3.87 -13.08 -6.13
CA TRP A 72 -2.78 -13.88 -6.64
C TRP A 72 -2.28 -13.36 -7.98
N PHE A 73 -3.14 -13.30 -9.00
CA PHE A 73 -2.71 -12.93 -10.35
C PHE A 73 -2.46 -11.42 -10.49
N ALA A 74 -3.24 -10.56 -9.85
CA ALA A 74 -3.01 -9.12 -9.89
C ALA A 74 -1.72 -8.74 -9.15
N GLY A 75 -1.40 -9.41 -8.04
CA GLY A 75 -0.12 -9.27 -7.36
C GLY A 75 1.05 -9.71 -8.24
N LEU A 76 0.90 -10.83 -8.96
CA LEU A 76 1.90 -11.30 -9.92
C LEU A 76 2.13 -10.29 -11.06
N VAL A 77 1.06 -9.73 -11.62
CA VAL A 77 1.16 -8.66 -12.63
C VAL A 77 1.82 -7.42 -12.05
N GLY A 78 1.49 -7.04 -10.82
CA GLY A 78 2.13 -5.93 -10.12
C GLY A 78 3.64 -6.15 -9.96
N MET A 79 4.08 -7.33 -9.53
CA MET A 79 5.49 -7.68 -9.46
C MET A 79 6.16 -7.69 -10.84
N ALA A 80 5.48 -8.21 -11.86
CA ALA A 80 5.99 -8.25 -13.22
C ALA A 80 6.26 -6.85 -13.77
N LEU A 81 5.34 -5.90 -13.50
CA LEU A 81 5.51 -4.50 -13.87
C LEU A 81 6.63 -3.81 -13.11
N GLU A 82 7.06 -4.30 -11.96
CA GLU A 82 8.23 -3.77 -11.21
C GLU A 82 9.55 -4.45 -11.57
N SER A 83 9.50 -5.59 -12.25
CA SER A 83 10.68 -6.36 -12.63
C SER A 83 11.45 -5.68 -13.76
N ARG A 84 12.73 -5.37 -13.52
CA ARG A 84 13.62 -4.81 -14.55
C ARG A 84 13.80 -5.73 -15.75
N THR A 85 13.85 -7.03 -15.51
CA THR A 85 13.99 -8.03 -16.57
C THR A 85 12.79 -7.97 -17.49
N ILE A 86 11.57 -7.98 -16.94
CA ILE A 86 10.34 -7.94 -17.73
C ILE A 86 10.20 -6.59 -18.42
N ARG A 87 10.44 -5.46 -17.72
CA ARG A 87 10.46 -4.13 -18.35
C ARG A 87 11.42 -4.05 -19.53
N ARG A 88 12.62 -4.62 -19.42
CA ARG A 88 13.62 -4.67 -20.50
C ARG A 88 13.15 -5.55 -21.66
N LEU A 89 12.56 -6.71 -21.38
CA LEU A 89 12.02 -7.57 -22.42
C LEU A 89 10.89 -6.88 -23.20
N LEU A 90 10.01 -6.16 -22.49
CA LEU A 90 8.92 -5.39 -23.11
C LEU A 90 9.45 -4.18 -23.90
N SER A 91 10.52 -3.53 -23.42
CA SER A 91 11.13 -2.40 -24.14
C SER A 91 11.91 -2.81 -25.38
N ASN A 92 12.42 -4.05 -25.45
CA ASN A 92 13.14 -4.56 -26.62
C ASN A 92 12.33 -4.44 -27.91
N ALA A 93 11.01 -4.65 -27.86
CA ALA A 93 10.15 -4.48 -29.03
C ALA A 93 10.24 -3.06 -29.62
N SER A 94 10.24 -2.04 -28.75
CA SER A 94 10.36 -0.63 -29.13
C SER A 94 11.75 -0.26 -29.65
N ILE A 95 12.81 -0.93 -29.15
CA ILE A 95 14.20 -0.68 -29.56
C ILE A 95 14.49 -1.34 -30.91
N ILE A 96 14.13 -2.62 -31.07
CA ILE A 96 14.44 -3.41 -32.28
C ILE A 96 13.65 -2.86 -33.48
N GLY A 97 12.39 -2.45 -33.27
CA GLY A 97 11.52 -1.93 -34.30
C GLY A 97 11.83 -0.50 -34.77
N ASN A 98 12.73 0.24 -34.09
CA ASN A 98 12.99 1.65 -34.38
C ASN A 98 14.40 1.88 -34.96
N PRO A 99 14.53 2.20 -36.26
CA PRO A 99 15.83 2.50 -36.88
C PRO A 99 16.60 3.65 -36.22
N ARG A 100 15.89 4.63 -35.61
CA ARG A 100 16.50 5.77 -34.91
C ARG A 100 17.13 5.38 -33.57
N ALA A 101 16.72 4.26 -32.98
CA ALA A 101 17.32 3.75 -31.74
C ALA A 101 18.77 3.27 -31.94
N ARG A 102 19.21 3.06 -33.19
CA ARG A 102 20.59 2.66 -33.52
C ARG A 102 21.57 3.84 -33.58
N SER A 103 21.06 5.07 -33.75
CA SER A 103 21.88 6.26 -34.03
C SER A 103 21.91 7.27 -32.87
N HIS A 104 21.00 7.17 -31.90
CA HIS A 104 20.94 8.09 -30.76
C HIS A 104 20.90 7.34 -29.42
N PRO A 105 21.62 7.82 -28.38
CA PRO A 105 21.48 7.32 -27.01
C PRO A 105 20.04 7.48 -26.54
N LEU A 106 19.39 6.37 -26.17
CA LEU A 106 18.04 6.39 -25.63
C LEU A 106 18.07 6.92 -24.20
N THR A 107 17.48 8.10 -23.98
CA THR A 107 17.33 8.67 -22.64
C THR A 107 16.00 8.22 -22.05
N GLU A 108 16.02 7.70 -20.83
CA GLU A 108 14.79 7.32 -20.13
C GLU A 108 13.94 8.55 -19.80
N PRO A 109 12.60 8.44 -19.87
CA PRO A 109 11.74 9.56 -19.51
C PRO A 109 11.85 9.85 -18.00
N PRO A 110 11.62 11.10 -17.55
CA PRO A 110 11.71 11.47 -16.14
C PRO A 110 10.83 10.63 -15.21
N SER A 111 9.70 10.10 -15.70
CA SER A 111 8.81 9.22 -14.94
C SER A 111 9.44 7.88 -14.56
N TYR A 112 10.60 7.50 -15.09
CA TYR A 112 11.29 6.28 -14.68
C TYR A 112 12.03 6.45 -13.33
N SER A 113 12.07 7.68 -12.80
CA SER A 113 12.68 7.96 -11.49
C SER A 113 11.92 7.35 -10.30
N GLY A 114 10.70 6.87 -10.50
CA GLY A 114 9.86 6.26 -9.46
C GLY A 114 9.01 5.11 -10.01
N SER A 115 8.41 4.35 -9.10
CA SER A 115 7.36 3.39 -9.46
C SER A 115 5.99 4.04 -9.31
N PHE A 116 5.14 3.83 -10.31
CA PHE A 116 3.76 4.30 -10.37
C PHE A 116 2.79 3.14 -10.62
N ASN A 117 3.11 1.97 -10.05
CA ASN A 117 2.33 0.76 -10.28
C ASN A 117 0.96 0.84 -9.56
N PRO A 118 -0.16 0.86 -10.30
CA PRO A 118 -1.48 1.04 -9.70
C PRO A 118 -2.08 -0.28 -9.16
N PHE A 119 -1.50 -1.45 -9.49
CA PHE A 119 -2.09 -2.74 -9.15
C PHE A 119 -2.34 -2.92 -7.64
N PRO A 120 -1.40 -2.56 -6.74
CA PRO A 120 -1.69 -2.61 -5.31
C PRO A 120 -2.91 -1.79 -4.88
N ALA A 121 -3.09 -0.59 -5.45
CA ALA A 121 -4.22 0.26 -5.13
C ALA A 121 -5.53 -0.33 -5.68
N ILE A 122 -5.51 -0.77 -6.94
CA ILE A 122 -6.69 -1.31 -7.64
C ILE A 122 -7.20 -2.57 -6.95
N VAL A 123 -6.32 -3.52 -6.60
CA VAL A 123 -6.72 -4.77 -5.93
C VAL A 123 -7.48 -4.48 -4.64
N ILE A 124 -6.95 -3.60 -3.80
CA ILE A 124 -7.59 -3.22 -2.53
C ILE A 124 -8.88 -2.44 -2.77
N GLY A 125 -8.92 -1.53 -3.75
CA GLY A 125 -10.10 -0.74 -4.08
C GLY A 125 -11.25 -1.58 -4.64
N VAL A 126 -10.97 -2.49 -5.59
CA VAL A 126 -11.96 -3.43 -6.14
C VAL A 126 -12.50 -4.34 -5.04
N THR A 127 -11.64 -4.80 -4.13
CA THR A 127 -12.08 -5.57 -2.96
C THR A 127 -13.00 -4.75 -2.08
N GLY A 128 -12.64 -3.50 -1.79
CA GLY A 128 -13.48 -2.58 -1.04
C GLY A 128 -14.87 -2.42 -1.66
N ALA A 129 -14.95 -2.21 -2.97
CA ALA A 129 -16.20 -2.06 -3.71
C ALA A 129 -17.04 -3.35 -3.73
N ALA A 130 -16.40 -4.52 -3.90
CA ALA A 130 -17.10 -5.80 -3.85
C ALA A 130 -17.67 -6.07 -2.45
N MET A 131 -16.90 -5.73 -1.42
CA MET A 131 -17.26 -5.98 -0.03
C MET A 131 -18.29 -4.99 0.52
N SER A 132 -18.32 -3.76 0.01
CA SER A 132 -19.39 -2.81 0.35
C SER A 132 -20.76 -3.25 -0.16
N ALA A 133 -20.80 -4.12 -1.17
CA ALA A 133 -22.02 -4.74 -1.69
C ALA A 133 -22.25 -6.17 -1.16
N HIS A 134 -21.40 -6.67 -0.26
CA HIS A 134 -21.44 -8.04 0.21
C HIS A 134 -22.53 -8.24 1.27
N HIS A 135 -23.37 -9.26 1.06
CA HIS A 135 -24.45 -9.60 2.00
C HIS A 135 -23.90 -10.16 3.32
N GLN A 136 -24.52 -9.79 4.44
CA GLN A 136 -24.24 -10.35 5.77
C GLN A 136 -25.54 -10.74 6.46
N ASN A 137 -25.46 -11.63 7.44
CA ASN A 137 -26.63 -12.15 8.16
C ASN A 137 -27.34 -11.08 9.01
N TYR A 138 -26.59 -10.08 9.47
CA TYR A 138 -27.10 -9.00 10.31
C TYR A 138 -26.96 -7.65 9.61
N VAL A 139 -28.01 -6.81 9.69
CA VAL A 139 -28.03 -5.46 9.10
C VAL A 139 -26.87 -4.62 9.61
N PHE A 140 -26.52 -4.72 10.90
CA PHE A 140 -25.35 -4.06 11.46
C PHE A 140 -24.07 -4.47 10.72
N GLN A 141 -23.84 -5.77 10.52
CA GLN A 141 -22.65 -6.27 9.80
C GLN A 141 -22.63 -5.84 8.33
N VAL A 142 -23.78 -5.72 7.66
CA VAL A 142 -23.89 -5.14 6.30
C VAL A 142 -23.37 -3.70 6.31
N LYS A 143 -23.86 -2.86 7.24
CA LYS A 143 -23.41 -1.47 7.38
C LYS A 143 -21.91 -1.35 7.69
N ILE A 144 -21.37 -2.25 8.52
CA ILE A 144 -19.93 -2.30 8.80
C ILE A 144 -19.14 -2.69 7.54
N HIS A 145 -19.64 -3.63 6.73
CA HIS A 145 -19.02 -4.00 5.44
C HIS A 145 -19.02 -2.86 4.42
N GLU A 146 -20.14 -2.16 4.31
CA GLU A 146 -20.23 -0.93 3.52
C GLU A 146 -19.22 0.12 4.00
N LEU A 147 -19.14 0.34 5.31
CA LEU A 147 -18.23 1.31 5.92
C LEU A 147 -16.77 1.03 5.57
N TRP A 148 -16.25 -0.17 5.88
CA TRP A 148 -14.84 -0.46 5.62
C TRP A 148 -14.55 -0.61 4.12
N GLY A 149 -15.50 -1.12 3.34
CA GLY A 149 -15.38 -1.21 1.88
C GLY A 149 -15.20 0.16 1.23
N ASN A 150 -16.03 1.14 1.62
CA ASN A 150 -15.93 2.51 1.14
C ASN A 150 -14.61 3.20 1.53
N LEU A 151 -14.09 2.93 2.73
CA LEU A 151 -12.77 3.43 3.13
C LEU A 151 -11.65 2.86 2.25
N LEU A 152 -11.69 1.56 1.89
CA LEU A 152 -10.70 0.96 1.00
C LEU A 152 -10.81 1.47 -0.45
N VAL A 153 -12.01 1.78 -0.93
CA VAL A 153 -12.21 2.46 -2.23
C VAL A 153 -11.59 3.86 -2.19
N ALA A 154 -11.86 4.64 -1.13
CA ALA A 154 -11.30 5.97 -0.96
C ALA A 154 -9.75 5.96 -0.90
N PHE A 155 -9.16 4.95 -0.25
CA PHE A 155 -7.72 4.69 -0.32
C PHE A 155 -7.24 4.55 -1.76
N ALA A 156 -7.86 3.67 -2.54
CA ALA A 156 -7.43 3.37 -3.90
C ALA A 156 -7.46 4.62 -4.79
N VAL A 157 -8.53 5.41 -4.69
CA VAL A 157 -8.68 6.69 -5.41
C VAL A 157 -7.56 7.66 -5.03
N MET A 158 -7.31 7.87 -3.73
CA MET A 158 -6.30 8.81 -3.27
C MET A 158 -4.88 8.35 -3.62
N ARG A 159 -4.61 7.05 -3.59
CA ARG A 159 -3.34 6.48 -4.05
C ARG A 159 -3.13 6.69 -5.55
N CYS A 160 -4.17 6.50 -6.36
CA CYS A 160 -4.11 6.80 -7.80
C CYS A 160 -3.82 8.28 -8.06
N PHE A 161 -4.40 9.20 -7.27
CA PHE A 161 -4.04 10.62 -7.36
C PHE A 161 -2.59 10.89 -6.96
N THR A 162 -2.06 10.24 -5.92
CA THR A 162 -0.62 10.33 -5.60
C THR A 162 0.22 9.92 -6.79
N TYR A 163 -0.06 8.76 -7.40
CA TYR A 163 0.68 8.31 -8.58
C TYR A 163 0.55 9.30 -9.74
N PHE A 164 -0.65 9.79 -10.03
CA PHE A 164 -0.89 10.73 -11.12
C PHE A 164 -0.11 12.04 -10.95
N PHE A 165 -0.16 12.66 -9.77
CA PHE A 165 0.53 13.93 -9.52
C PHE A 165 2.05 13.77 -9.47
N VAL A 166 2.57 12.70 -8.86
CA VAL A 166 4.02 12.44 -8.83
C VAL A 166 4.54 11.99 -10.20
N TRP A 167 3.72 11.32 -11.01
CA TRP A 167 4.05 11.04 -12.41
C TRP A 167 4.15 12.32 -13.24
N LEU A 168 3.23 13.28 -13.03
CA LEU A 168 3.24 14.58 -13.71
C LEU A 168 4.44 15.45 -13.30
N ARG A 169 4.83 15.40 -12.01
CA ARG A 169 6.00 16.12 -11.48
C ARG A 169 6.84 15.19 -10.59
N PRO A 170 7.75 14.39 -11.18
CA PRO A 170 8.58 13.45 -10.44
C PRO A 170 9.52 14.13 -9.45
N ALA A 171 9.85 13.41 -8.37
CA ALA A 171 10.74 13.91 -7.33
C ALA A 171 12.15 14.22 -7.87
N ARG A 172 12.66 15.40 -7.51
CA ARG A 172 13.99 15.87 -7.96
C ARG A 172 15.06 15.82 -6.87
N SER A 173 14.64 15.70 -5.61
CA SER A 173 15.48 15.74 -4.42
C SER A 173 15.53 14.39 -3.72
N ILE A 174 16.59 14.17 -2.94
CA ILE A 174 16.72 13.04 -2.01
C ILE A 174 15.80 13.18 -0.78
N LEU A 175 15.27 14.39 -0.55
CA LEU A 175 14.36 14.66 0.56
C LEU A 175 12.96 14.10 0.27
N PRO A 176 12.22 13.63 1.29
CA PRO A 176 10.84 13.16 1.15
C PRO A 176 9.92 14.23 0.52
N SER A 177 9.15 13.87 -0.50
CA SER A 177 8.26 14.83 -1.19
C SER A 177 6.92 15.07 -0.48
N ARG A 178 6.52 14.16 0.42
CA ARG A 178 5.28 14.25 1.23
C ARG A 178 4.01 14.62 0.43
N PRO A 179 3.59 13.83 -0.58
CA PRO A 179 2.40 14.14 -1.35
C PRO A 179 1.14 14.22 -0.44
N PRO A 180 0.31 15.27 -0.49
CA PRO A 180 -0.85 15.38 0.40
C PRO A 180 -1.85 14.23 0.25
N THR A 181 -2.07 13.77 -0.98
CA THR A 181 -2.95 12.62 -1.28
C THR A 181 -2.42 11.31 -0.70
N GLU A 182 -1.12 11.19 -0.43
CA GLU A 182 -0.52 10.03 0.24
C GLU A 182 -0.92 9.96 1.72
N ALA A 183 -0.97 11.10 2.42
CA ALA A 183 -1.42 11.15 3.80
C ALA A 183 -2.88 10.70 3.93
N ILE A 184 -3.74 11.19 3.02
CA ILE A 184 -5.16 10.83 2.97
C ILE A 184 -5.34 9.36 2.58
N SER A 185 -4.61 8.89 1.56
CA SER A 185 -4.56 7.49 1.15
C SER A 185 -4.18 6.58 2.33
N SER A 186 -3.11 6.93 3.04
CA SER A 186 -2.66 6.19 4.23
C SER A 186 -3.74 6.13 5.31
N PHE A 187 -4.44 7.24 5.55
CA PHE A 187 -5.51 7.32 6.54
C PHE A 187 -6.64 6.35 6.20
N PHE A 188 -7.15 6.42 4.97
CA PHE A 188 -8.23 5.55 4.51
C PHE A 188 -7.83 4.07 4.50
N LEU A 189 -6.61 3.73 4.07
CA LEU A 189 -6.13 2.35 4.11
C LEU A 189 -6.07 1.81 5.54
N THR A 190 -5.59 2.63 6.46
CA THR A 190 -5.42 2.23 7.86
C THR A 190 -6.77 2.10 8.57
N ALA A 191 -7.66 3.08 8.36
CA ALA A 191 -9.01 3.05 8.91
C ALA A 191 -9.85 1.89 8.33
N GLY A 192 -9.84 1.72 7.01
CA GLY A 192 -10.52 0.61 6.33
C GLY A 192 -9.97 -0.75 6.76
N GLY A 193 -8.64 -0.90 6.84
CA GLY A 193 -8.01 -2.13 7.29
C GLY A 193 -8.31 -2.46 8.75
N LEU A 194 -8.29 -1.47 9.65
CA LEU A 194 -8.63 -1.69 11.05
C LEU A 194 -10.12 -2.03 11.21
N ALA A 195 -11.01 -1.32 10.50
CA ALA A 195 -12.44 -1.60 10.50
C ALA A 195 -12.77 -3.01 9.96
N PHE A 196 -12.05 -3.46 8.92
CA PHE A 196 -12.14 -4.83 8.39
C PHE A 196 -11.71 -5.88 9.43
N ILE A 197 -10.57 -5.68 10.10
CA ILE A 197 -10.12 -6.62 11.15
C ILE A 197 -11.13 -6.64 12.32
N SER A 198 -11.68 -5.46 12.66
CA SER A 198 -12.71 -5.32 13.69
C SER A 198 -14.10 -5.80 13.25
N SER A 199 -14.30 -6.18 11.98
CA SER A 199 -15.58 -6.72 11.50
C SER A 199 -15.72 -8.23 11.69
N SER A 200 -14.87 -8.84 12.51
CA SER A 200 -15.00 -10.26 12.88
C SER A 200 -16.30 -10.51 13.67
N GLU A 201 -16.77 -11.75 13.62
CA GLU A 201 -18.03 -12.16 14.24
C GLU A 201 -18.07 -11.80 15.74
N PRO A 202 -17.09 -12.15 16.60
CA PRO A 202 -17.16 -11.84 18.03
C PRO A 202 -17.21 -10.34 18.33
N ILE A 203 -16.46 -9.52 17.59
CA ILE A 203 -16.40 -8.07 17.80
C ILE A 203 -17.70 -7.41 17.37
N THR A 204 -18.20 -7.78 16.19
CA THR A 204 -19.45 -7.21 15.68
C THR A 204 -20.65 -7.62 16.52
N PHE A 205 -20.71 -8.87 17.00
CA PHE A 205 -21.74 -9.29 17.96
C PHE A 205 -21.70 -8.50 19.28
N ALA A 206 -20.50 -8.21 19.80
CA ALA A 206 -20.37 -7.38 20.98
C ALA A 206 -20.82 -5.92 20.71
N ALA A 207 -20.45 -5.36 19.56
CA ALA A 207 -20.82 -4.01 19.14
C ALA A 207 -22.33 -3.85 18.89
N MET A 208 -22.99 -4.90 18.39
CA MET A 208 -24.44 -4.94 18.15
C MET A 208 -25.28 -4.71 19.42
N ARG A 209 -24.71 -4.85 20.62
CA ARG A 209 -25.41 -4.48 21.87
C ARG A 209 -25.76 -3.00 21.94
N ASN A 210 -24.98 -2.16 21.26
CA ASN A 210 -25.23 -0.72 21.14
C ASN A 210 -25.80 -0.34 19.76
N ASP A 211 -25.59 -1.18 18.72
CA ASP A 211 -26.06 -1.00 17.33
C ASP A 211 -25.70 0.36 16.69
N ASP A 212 -24.60 0.97 17.13
CA ASP A 212 -24.17 2.29 16.68
C ASP A 212 -22.94 2.21 15.77
N VAL A 213 -23.17 2.41 14.47
CA VAL A 213 -22.12 2.45 13.43
C VAL A 213 -21.21 3.68 13.60
N MET A 214 -21.74 4.80 14.08
CA MET A 214 -20.94 6.01 14.33
C MET A 214 -19.99 5.80 15.50
N MET A 215 -20.45 5.15 16.58
CA MET A 215 -19.57 4.73 17.67
C MET A 215 -18.45 3.83 17.17
N PHE A 216 -18.77 2.83 16.34
CA PHE A 216 -17.78 1.92 15.75
C PHE A 216 -16.75 2.69 14.92
N LEU A 217 -17.20 3.57 14.01
CA LEU A 217 -16.32 4.40 13.19
C LEU A 217 -15.43 5.31 14.05
N ASN A 218 -16.00 6.02 15.01
CA ASN A 218 -15.23 6.93 15.88
C ASN A 218 -14.15 6.19 16.67
N ALA A 219 -14.44 4.99 17.18
CA ALA A 219 -13.44 4.16 17.86
C ALA A 219 -12.27 3.78 16.92
N ILE A 220 -12.57 3.38 15.68
CA ILE A 220 -11.56 3.09 14.66
C ILE A 220 -10.70 4.33 14.38
N ILE A 221 -11.32 5.48 14.14
CA ILE A 221 -10.61 6.73 13.80
C ILE A 221 -9.75 7.22 14.98
N ALA A 222 -10.23 7.08 16.22
CA ALA A 222 -9.46 7.41 17.41
C ALA A 222 -8.21 6.52 17.53
N LEU A 223 -8.34 5.21 17.32
CA LEU A 223 -7.21 4.27 17.35
C LEU A 223 -6.20 4.53 16.22
N VAL A 224 -6.68 4.84 15.01
CA VAL A 224 -5.82 5.23 13.88
C VAL A 224 -5.04 6.50 14.23
N SER A 225 -5.71 7.51 14.78
CA SER A 225 -5.09 8.79 15.16
C SER A 225 -4.02 8.59 16.24
N LEU A 226 -4.31 7.79 17.27
CA LEU A 226 -3.34 7.43 18.30
C LEU A 226 -2.11 6.73 17.70
N ALA A 227 -2.32 5.76 16.83
CA ALA A 227 -1.22 5.04 16.19
C ALA A 227 -0.39 5.94 15.25
N TYR A 228 -1.01 6.94 14.63
CA TYR A 228 -0.31 7.95 13.81
C TYR A 228 0.59 8.83 14.67
N VAL A 229 0.10 9.29 15.82
CA VAL A 229 0.88 10.05 16.79
C VAL A 229 2.06 9.21 17.30
N ILE A 230 1.86 7.94 17.64
CA ILE A 230 2.95 7.06 18.06
C ILE A 230 4.01 6.94 16.95
N ASN A 231 3.62 6.67 15.70
CA ASN A 231 4.56 6.52 14.61
C ASN A 231 5.32 7.82 14.30
N LEU A 232 4.62 8.96 14.34
CA LEU A 232 5.20 10.29 14.19
C LEU A 232 6.24 10.55 15.29
N SER A 233 5.89 10.30 16.55
CA SER A 233 6.79 10.48 17.70
C SER A 233 8.05 9.63 17.54
N VAL A 234 7.90 8.34 17.21
CA VAL A 234 9.04 7.42 17.03
C VAL A 234 9.97 7.88 15.90
N LEU A 235 9.43 8.24 14.73
CA LEU A 235 10.25 8.68 13.60
C LEU A 235 10.89 10.06 13.83
N THR A 236 10.21 10.95 14.55
CA THR A 236 10.76 12.25 14.95
C THR A 236 11.90 12.08 15.95
N LEU A 237 11.72 11.25 16.98
CA LEU A 237 12.76 10.93 17.96
C LEU A 237 13.99 10.30 17.28
N LYS A 238 13.77 9.40 16.32
CA LYS A 238 14.85 8.83 15.51
C LYS A 238 15.61 9.92 14.74
N GLY A 239 14.90 10.81 14.05
CA GLY A 239 15.52 11.90 13.29
C GLY A 239 16.33 12.85 14.19
N TRP A 240 15.80 13.18 15.36
CA TRP A 240 16.49 13.99 16.37
C TRP A 240 17.74 13.31 16.91
N ALA A 241 17.68 12.01 17.21
CA ALA A 241 18.83 11.25 17.72
C ALA A 241 19.97 11.16 16.69
N ILE A 242 19.64 10.94 15.41
CA ILE A 242 20.63 10.95 14.33
C ILE A 242 21.29 12.33 14.21
N ALA A 243 20.50 13.41 14.20
CA ALA A 243 21.04 14.76 14.11
C ALA A 243 22.00 15.09 15.26
N ARG A 244 21.68 14.64 16.50
CA ARG A 244 22.60 14.80 17.64
C ARG A 244 23.86 13.95 17.51
N GLY A 245 23.76 12.73 17.00
CA GLY A 245 24.92 11.86 16.78
C GLY A 245 25.91 12.45 15.78
N GLU A 246 25.43 12.94 14.64
CA GLU A 246 26.26 13.57 13.60
C GLU A 246 26.96 14.83 14.13
N LEU A 247 26.24 15.69 14.88
CA LEU A 247 26.83 16.88 15.49
C LEU A 247 27.93 16.55 16.51
N ALA A 248 27.80 15.43 17.24
CA ALA A 248 28.81 15.00 18.20
C ALA A 248 30.08 14.48 17.50
N VAL A 249 29.94 13.79 16.36
CA VAL A 249 31.07 13.32 15.55
C VAL A 249 31.84 14.49 14.95
N VAL A 250 31.14 15.46 14.36
CA VAL A 250 31.79 16.66 13.79
C VAL A 250 32.56 17.44 14.88
N ALA A 251 31.99 17.56 16.08
CA ALA A 251 32.66 18.23 17.19
C ALA A 251 33.92 17.50 17.67
N SER A 252 33.95 16.16 17.65
CA SER A 252 35.16 15.40 18.00
C SER A 252 36.23 15.47 16.92
N ASP A 253 35.85 15.45 15.64
CA ASP A 253 36.78 15.56 14.52
C ASP A 253 37.47 16.94 14.53
N ASP A 254 36.73 18.00 14.86
CA ASP A 254 37.27 19.37 15.01
C ASP A 254 38.24 19.48 16.22
N GLU A 255 38.03 18.70 17.28
CA GLU A 255 38.90 18.68 18.47
C GLU A 255 40.19 17.87 18.24
N GLU A 256 40.16 16.81 17.43
CA GLU A 256 41.35 16.02 17.05
C GLU A 256 42.26 16.74 16.05
N LEU A 257 41.72 17.70 15.29
CA LEU A 257 42.44 18.52 14.32
C LEU A 257 43.08 19.79 14.92
N ALA A 258 42.75 20.14 16.17
CA ALA A 258 43.20 21.35 16.88
C ALA A 258 44.43 21.11 17.77
#